data_AF-J9EIB4-F1
#
_entry.id   AF-J9EIB4-F1
#
_cell.length_a   1.000
_cell.length_b   1.000
_cell.length_c   1.000
_cell.angle_alpha   90.00
_cell.angle_beta   90.00
_cell.angle_gamma   90.00
#
_symmetry.space_group_name_H-M   'P 1'
#
loop_
_entity.id
_entity.type
_entity.pdbx_description
1 polymer ?
#
loop_
_entity_poly.entity_id
_entity_poly.type
_entity_poly.pdbx_seq_one_letter_code
_entity_poly.pdbx_strand_id
1 'polypeptide(L)'
;MDVPGPSLSGREKHHLETSDASSLFLLKGELYRKIDEQRRKTATATVKAPNRKSILRISKEEEKKLAEEKRQREARIRELEKSIAHDEEQRKRVQKILEEKSEIYSRLSRGEAVLSGDNEPVEFLVDFNAKKRDQDEQRLNDAEKAKNEENDAVHFNPSEEQRVYGVSHVPLPVIESKRQEQIQELLELSKKTEVNRAKRKHLLEEREKKKWEQLNRIRKRKGLEELPAWNSEGDNETNFLDIPLPDQLPKAETVQPEPKKFTPVREWDRGKVLYDRWITKQRDERDDEFAPPSSYFR
;
A
#
# COMPACT_ATOMS: atom_id res chain seq x y z
N MET A 1 46.06 72.99 -11.66
CA MET A 1 44.91 72.07 -11.74
C MET A 1 44.75 71.51 -10.35
N ASP A 2 44.04 72.24 -9.50
CA ASP A 2 43.77 71.87 -8.11
C ASP A 2 42.26 71.90 -7.94
N VAL A 3 41.67 70.75 -7.60
CA VAL A 3 40.26 70.64 -7.22
C VAL A 3 40.23 69.98 -5.83
N PRO A 4 39.84 70.71 -4.76
CA PRO A 4 39.62 70.10 -3.46
C PRO A 4 38.25 69.39 -3.46
N GLY A 5 38.26 68.08 -3.22
CA GLY A 5 37.06 67.27 -3.07
C GLY A 5 36.36 67.48 -1.71
N PRO A 6 35.04 67.23 -1.62
CA PRO A 6 34.25 67.50 -0.42
C PRO A 6 34.55 66.53 0.73
N SER A 7 34.79 67.08 1.93
CA SER A 7 34.95 66.29 3.16
C SER A 7 33.62 65.64 3.56
N LEU A 8 33.52 64.32 3.37
CA LEU A 8 32.46 63.50 3.95
C LEU A 8 32.86 63.09 5.37
N SER A 9 32.60 63.92 6.38
CA SER A 9 32.60 63.43 7.77
C SER A 9 31.30 62.67 8.04
N GLY A 10 31.21 61.47 7.48
CA GLY A 10 30.21 60.50 7.88
C GLY A 10 30.46 60.10 9.34
N ARG A 11 29.45 60.22 10.21
CA ARG A 11 29.50 59.61 11.53
C ARG A 11 29.67 58.10 11.35
N GLU A 12 30.83 57.56 11.74
CA GLU A 12 31.05 56.12 11.76
C GLU A 12 29.99 55.47 12.65
N LYS A 13 29.23 54.54 12.08
CA LYS A 13 28.29 53.73 12.85
C LYS A 13 29.10 52.57 13.43
N HIS A 14 29.24 52.54 14.75
CA HIS A 14 29.82 51.40 15.44
C HIS A 14 28.90 50.17 15.26
N HIS A 15 29.38 49.20 14.49
CA HIS A 15 28.74 47.90 14.32
C HIS A 15 29.04 47.05 15.56
N LEU A 16 27.99 46.67 16.29
CA LEU A 16 28.08 45.81 17.47
C LEU A 16 27.60 44.41 17.06
N GLU A 17 28.54 43.49 16.87
CA GLU A 17 28.26 42.07 16.72
C GLU A 17 27.76 41.54 18.07
N THR A 18 26.52 41.03 18.12
CA THR A 18 25.98 40.34 19.31
C THR A 18 25.77 38.88 18.93
N SER A 19 26.70 38.02 19.33
CA SER A 19 26.68 36.59 19.01
C SER A 19 25.63 35.79 19.80
N ASP A 20 25.07 36.39 20.87
CA ASP A 20 24.17 35.73 21.81
C ASP A 20 22.82 36.45 21.90
N ALA A 21 21.72 35.72 21.74
CA ALA A 21 20.36 36.29 21.79
C ALA A 21 20.03 36.93 23.16
N SER A 22 20.66 36.45 24.23
CA SER A 22 20.57 37.03 25.59
C SER A 22 21.17 38.44 25.66
N SER A 23 22.21 38.74 24.88
CA SER A 23 22.83 40.06 24.76
C SER A 23 21.86 41.11 24.18
N LEU A 24 21.05 40.72 23.19
CA LEU A 24 20.02 41.58 22.61
C LEU A 24 18.92 41.95 23.62
N PHE A 25 18.51 41.00 24.47
CA PHE A 25 17.51 41.27 25.50
C PHE A 25 18.04 42.20 26.59
N LEU A 26 19.30 42.04 27.00
CA LEU A 26 19.96 42.95 27.93
C LEU A 26 20.08 44.36 27.34
N LEU A 27 20.52 44.48 26.08
CA LEU A 27 20.62 45.75 25.37
C LEU A 27 19.26 46.43 25.20
N LYS A 28 18.21 45.66 24.88
CA LYS A 28 16.83 46.15 24.82
C LYS A 28 16.38 46.68 26.18
N GLY A 29 16.71 45.98 27.28
CA GLY A 29 16.44 46.43 28.64
C GLY A 29 17.15 47.75 28.99
N GLU A 30 18.42 47.87 28.65
CA GLU A 30 19.21 49.10 28.83
C GLU A 30 18.67 50.27 27.99
N LEU A 31 18.23 50.00 26.75
CA LEU A 31 17.64 51.01 25.88
C LEU A 31 16.35 51.58 26.48
N TYR A 32 15.48 50.73 27.03
CA TYR A 32 14.29 51.21 27.72
C TYR A 32 14.64 52.03 28.96
N ARG A 33 15.62 51.60 29.77
CA ARG A 33 16.10 52.39 30.92
C ARG A 33 16.64 53.75 30.49
N LYS A 34 17.45 53.82 29.43
CA LYS A 34 17.99 55.06 28.87
C LYS A 34 16.90 56.00 28.34
N ILE A 35 15.86 55.45 27.71
CA ILE A 35 14.70 56.22 27.26
C ILE A 35 13.97 56.82 28.44
N ASP A 36 13.75 56.05 29.51
CA ASP A 36 13.08 56.55 30.70
C ASP A 36 13.94 57.57 31.46
N GLU A 37 15.27 57.40 31.49
CA GLU A 37 16.19 58.40 32.00
C GLU A 37 16.14 59.70 31.18
N GLN A 38 16.09 59.62 29.85
CA GLN A 38 15.92 60.78 28.97
C GLN A 38 14.59 61.46 29.24
N ARG A 39 13.50 60.71 29.35
CA ARG A 39 12.17 61.25 29.70
C ARG A 39 12.19 61.95 31.06
N ARG A 40 12.81 61.35 32.08
CA ARG A 40 13.00 61.96 33.40
C ARG A 40 13.86 63.22 33.31
N LYS A 41 14.97 63.21 32.55
CA LYS A 41 15.81 64.38 32.31
C LYS A 41 15.05 65.50 31.59
N THR A 42 14.23 65.18 30.58
CA THR A 42 13.38 66.17 29.90
C THR A 42 12.30 66.72 30.81
N ALA A 43 11.72 65.90 31.69
CA ALA A 43 10.74 66.37 32.67
C ALA A 43 11.40 67.33 33.70
N THR A 44 12.62 67.01 34.14
CA THR A 44 13.36 67.81 35.13
C THR A 44 13.98 69.08 34.52
N ALA A 45 14.25 69.11 33.21
CA ALA A 45 14.84 70.25 32.50
C ALA A 45 13.84 71.37 32.12
N THR A 46 12.59 71.30 32.57
CA THR A 46 11.56 72.30 32.22
C THR A 46 11.61 73.60 33.03
N VAL A 47 12.59 73.77 33.92
CA VAL A 47 12.76 75.03 34.68
C VAL A 47 13.89 75.87 34.07
N LYS A 48 13.46 76.91 33.32
CA LYS A 48 14.20 78.07 32.77
C LYS A 48 14.84 77.92 31.37
N ALA A 49 14.10 78.37 30.36
CA ALA A 49 14.62 79.26 29.30
C ALA A 49 13.47 79.98 28.57
N PRO A 50 13.41 81.33 28.56
CA PRO A 50 12.42 82.08 27.81
C PRO A 50 12.88 82.36 26.37
N ASN A 51 11.92 82.39 25.45
CA ASN A 51 11.98 83.00 24.12
C ASN A 51 13.10 82.55 23.17
N ARG A 52 12.95 81.36 22.59
CA ARG A 52 13.27 81.16 21.17
C ARG A 52 12.01 80.64 20.48
N LYS A 53 11.53 81.34 19.45
CA LYS A 53 10.45 80.85 18.59
C LYS A 53 10.91 79.49 18.06
N SER A 54 10.35 78.40 18.56
CA SER A 54 10.81 77.07 18.19
C SER A 54 10.49 76.86 16.71
N ILE A 55 11.52 76.58 15.92
CA ILE A 55 11.44 76.24 14.48
C ILE A 55 10.78 74.86 14.29
N LEU A 56 10.03 74.37 15.29
CA LEU A 56 9.42 73.05 15.39
C LEU A 56 7.89 73.16 15.57
N ARG A 57 7.29 74.33 15.35
CA ARG A 57 5.83 74.46 15.30
C ARG A 57 5.38 74.12 13.88
N ILE A 58 4.83 72.93 13.75
CA ILE A 58 4.18 72.41 12.55
C ILE A 58 3.03 73.38 12.20
N SER A 59 2.91 73.76 10.93
CA SER A 59 1.81 74.60 10.47
C SER A 59 0.47 73.87 10.58
N LYS A 60 -0.65 74.60 10.74
CA LYS A 60 -2.00 73.98 10.78
C LYS A 60 -2.31 73.12 9.55
N GLU A 61 -1.69 73.42 8.42
CA GLU A 61 -1.85 72.65 7.17
C GLU A 61 -1.04 71.35 7.20
N GLU A 62 0.17 71.38 7.75
CA GLU A 62 0.99 70.19 7.97
C GLU A 62 0.38 69.28 9.04
N GLU A 63 -0.29 69.82 10.07
CA GLU A 63 -1.05 69.03 11.04
C GLU A 63 -2.21 68.27 10.39
N LYS A 64 -2.91 68.90 9.43
CA LYS A 64 -3.97 68.25 8.65
C LYS A 64 -3.42 67.15 7.75
N LYS A 65 -2.32 67.41 7.03
CA LYS A 65 -1.64 66.38 6.21
C LYS A 65 -1.16 65.20 7.05
N LEU A 66 -0.62 65.45 8.23
CA LEU A 66 -0.20 64.41 9.17
C LEU A 66 -1.40 63.61 9.71
N ALA A 67 -2.54 64.25 9.96
CA ALA A 67 -3.77 63.57 10.37
C ALA A 67 -4.35 62.70 9.24
N GLU A 68 -4.32 63.18 8.00
CA GLU A 68 -4.73 62.41 6.82
C GLU A 68 -3.80 61.23 6.57
N GLU A 69 -2.49 61.41 6.68
CA GLU A 69 -1.50 60.33 6.57
C GLU A 69 -1.70 59.29 7.69
N LYS A 70 -1.95 59.73 8.92
CA LYS A 70 -2.29 58.83 10.04
C LYS A 70 -3.55 58.03 9.73
N ARG A 71 -4.60 58.67 9.21
CA ARG A 71 -5.84 58.00 8.82
C ARG A 71 -5.63 56.97 7.70
N GLN A 72 -4.78 57.29 6.72
CA GLN A 72 -4.41 56.35 5.66
C GLN A 72 -3.59 55.17 6.19
N ARG A 73 -2.64 55.44 7.10
CA ARG A 73 -1.87 54.39 7.79
C ARG A 73 -2.77 53.49 8.61
N GLU A 74 -3.72 54.04 9.36
CA GLU A 74 -4.72 53.27 10.12
C GLU A 74 -5.62 52.45 9.22
N ALA A 75 -6.05 52.99 8.07
CA ALA A 75 -6.82 52.24 7.08
C ALA A 75 -6.02 51.05 6.52
N ARG A 76 -4.74 51.27 6.19
CA ARG A 76 -3.83 50.21 5.73
C ARG A 76 -3.58 49.16 6.81
N ILE A 77 -3.42 49.57 8.07
CA ILE A 77 -3.28 48.65 9.20
C ILE A 77 -4.54 47.79 9.33
N ARG A 78 -5.72 48.39 9.31
CA ARG A 78 -7.00 47.65 9.37
C ARG A 78 -7.19 46.67 8.21
N GLU A 79 -6.73 47.03 7.01
CA GLU A 79 -6.76 46.14 5.85
C GLU A 79 -5.81 44.94 6.03
N LEU A 80 -4.58 45.20 6.49
CA LEU A 80 -3.61 44.15 6.81
C LEU A 80 -4.07 43.25 7.97
N GLU A 81 -4.72 43.82 8.99
CA GLU A 81 -5.32 43.04 10.09
C GLU A 81 -6.41 42.12 9.58
N LYS A 82 -7.27 42.59 8.65
CA LYS A 82 -8.27 41.74 7.99
C LYS A 82 -7.64 40.63 7.15
N SER A 83 -6.56 40.92 6.41
CA SER A 83 -5.88 39.88 5.62
C SER A 83 -5.22 38.84 6.52
N ILE A 84 -4.59 39.27 7.63
CA ILE A 84 -4.00 38.35 8.61
C ILE A 84 -5.09 37.49 9.27
N ALA A 85 -6.20 38.08 9.69
CA ALA A 85 -7.32 37.34 10.26
C ALA A 85 -7.87 36.28 9.28
N HIS A 86 -8.00 36.64 8.00
CA HIS A 86 -8.39 35.70 6.96
C HIS A 86 -7.39 34.56 6.82
N ASP A 87 -6.09 34.86 6.76
CA ASP A 87 -5.03 33.85 6.66
C ASP A 87 -4.99 32.93 7.89
N GLU A 88 -5.23 33.46 9.09
CA GLU A 88 -5.36 32.67 10.32
C GLU A 88 -6.57 31.73 10.28
N GLU A 89 -7.71 32.21 9.78
CA GLU A 89 -8.88 31.35 9.56
C GLU A 89 -8.60 30.22 8.56
N GLN A 90 -7.89 30.52 7.45
CA GLN A 90 -7.46 29.49 6.50
C GLN A 90 -6.58 28.44 7.17
N ARG A 91 -5.60 28.87 7.97
CA ARG A 91 -4.72 27.96 8.72
C ARG A 91 -5.51 27.04 9.65
N LYS A 92 -6.49 27.59 10.38
CA LYS A 92 -7.37 26.80 11.25
C LYS A 92 -8.20 25.79 10.45
N ARG A 93 -8.73 26.17 9.28
CA ARG A 93 -9.45 25.24 8.39
C ARG A 93 -8.56 24.10 7.91
N VAL A 94 -7.35 24.43 7.44
CA VAL A 94 -6.38 23.41 6.98
C VAL A 94 -5.99 22.47 8.12
N GLN A 95 -5.75 23.00 9.32
CA GLN A 95 -5.46 22.20 10.50
C GLN A 95 -6.61 21.23 10.82
N LYS A 96 -7.86 21.71 10.84
CA LYS A 96 -9.04 20.87 11.07
C LYS A 96 -9.16 19.75 10.05
N ILE A 97 -8.95 20.06 8.76
CA ILE A 97 -8.96 19.04 7.70
C ILE A 97 -7.85 18.00 7.91
N LEU A 98 -6.67 18.43 8.38
CA LEU A 98 -5.57 17.52 8.66
C LEU A 98 -5.87 16.60 9.85
N GLU A 99 -6.47 17.15 10.90
CA GLU A 99 -6.93 16.40 12.07
C GLU A 99 -7.96 15.35 11.66
N GLU A 100 -9.00 15.73 10.90
CA GLU A 100 -10.03 14.82 10.37
C GLU A 100 -9.41 13.71 9.49
N LYS A 101 -8.49 14.05 8.59
CA LYS A 101 -7.76 13.06 7.77
C LYS A 101 -6.94 12.11 8.63
N SER A 102 -6.23 12.61 9.64
CA SER A 102 -5.40 11.79 10.54
C SER A 102 -6.26 10.80 11.35
N GLU A 103 -7.45 11.23 11.76
CA GLU A 103 -8.40 10.39 12.46
C GLU A 103 -8.94 9.27 11.55
N ILE A 104 -9.25 9.59 10.29
CA ILE A 104 -9.65 8.61 9.28
C ILE A 104 -8.55 7.56 9.07
N TYR A 105 -7.29 7.98 8.91
CA TYR A 105 -6.19 7.02 8.77
C TYR A 105 -6.03 6.14 10.01
N SER A 106 -6.20 6.71 11.20
CA SER A 106 -6.14 5.95 12.47
C SER A 106 -7.29 4.95 12.61
N ARG A 107 -8.48 5.25 12.08
CA ARG A 107 -9.61 4.32 12.01
C ARG A 107 -9.35 3.21 11.00
N LEU A 108 -8.86 3.56 9.80
CA LEU A 108 -8.48 2.59 8.76
C LEU A 108 -7.38 1.62 9.23
N SER A 109 -6.37 2.11 9.96
CA SER A 109 -5.31 1.26 10.51
C SER A 109 -5.81 0.30 11.59
N ARG A 110 -6.88 0.67 12.31
CA ARG A 110 -7.56 -0.21 13.27
C ARG A 110 -8.42 -1.27 12.57
N GLY A 111 -8.77 -1.05 11.30
CA GLY A 111 -9.68 -1.88 10.52
C GLY A 111 -11.16 -1.50 10.69
N GLU A 112 -11.44 -0.31 11.19
CA GLU A 112 -12.78 0.24 11.36
C GLU A 112 -13.29 0.81 10.02
N ALA A 113 -14.56 0.56 9.68
CA ALA A 113 -15.15 1.07 8.44
C ALA A 113 -15.33 2.59 8.54
N VAL A 114 -14.85 3.31 7.52
CA VAL A 114 -15.09 4.76 7.42
C VAL A 114 -16.52 4.94 6.93
N LEU A 115 -17.36 5.59 7.72
CA LEU A 115 -18.73 5.91 7.37
C LEU A 115 -18.76 7.24 6.61
N SER A 116 -19.50 7.30 5.52
CA SER A 116 -19.90 8.55 4.88
C SER A 116 -20.94 9.28 5.73
N GLY A 117 -21.22 10.55 5.40
CA GLY A 117 -22.24 11.35 6.09
C GLY A 117 -23.63 10.70 6.16
N ASP A 118 -23.91 9.75 5.27
CA ASP A 118 -25.15 8.97 5.21
C ASP A 118 -25.10 7.66 6.03
N ASN A 119 -24.07 7.47 6.88
CA ASN A 119 -23.76 6.24 7.64
C ASN A 119 -23.51 4.99 6.78
N GLU A 120 -23.39 5.15 5.46
CA GLU A 120 -22.99 4.09 4.57
C GLU A 120 -21.47 3.88 4.64
N PRO A 121 -20.97 2.64 4.72
CA PRO A 121 -19.55 2.36 4.69
C PRO A 121 -18.96 2.78 3.33
N VAL A 122 -17.87 3.54 3.37
CA VAL A 122 -17.12 3.92 2.18
C VAL A 122 -16.43 2.69 1.61
N GLU A 123 -16.85 2.27 0.42
CA GLU A 123 -16.20 1.20 -0.31
C GLU A 123 -14.88 1.71 -0.91
N PHE A 124 -13.77 1.09 -0.52
CA PHE A 124 -12.46 1.36 -1.09
C PHE A 124 -12.12 0.31 -2.13
N LEU A 125 -11.50 0.71 -3.24
CA LEU A 125 -11.01 -0.23 -4.26
C LEU A 125 -9.91 -1.16 -3.71
N VAL A 126 -9.25 -0.76 -2.62
CA VAL A 126 -8.17 -1.50 -1.98
C VAL A 126 -8.61 -1.93 -0.59
N ASP A 127 -8.47 -3.23 -0.32
CA ASP A 127 -8.68 -3.80 1.01
C ASP A 127 -7.53 -3.45 1.96
N PHE A 128 -7.70 -2.44 2.82
CA PHE A 128 -6.70 -2.10 3.85
C PHE A 128 -6.44 -3.23 4.85
N ASN A 129 -7.43 -4.12 5.03
CA ASN A 129 -7.35 -5.25 5.96
C ASN A 129 -6.64 -6.49 5.37
N ALA A 130 -6.26 -6.48 4.09
CA ALA A 130 -5.62 -7.62 3.45
C ALA A 130 -4.34 -8.07 4.18
N LYS A 131 -3.44 -7.14 4.46
CA LYS A 131 -2.18 -7.43 5.14
C LYS A 131 -2.36 -7.94 6.57
N LYS A 132 -3.41 -7.50 7.27
CA LYS A 132 -3.72 -7.94 8.63
C LYS A 132 -4.24 -9.39 8.62
N ARG A 133 -5.13 -9.71 7.68
CA ARG A 133 -5.61 -11.08 7.46
C ARG A 133 -4.46 -12.03 7.16
N ASP A 134 -3.56 -11.66 6.26
CA ASP A 134 -2.39 -12.49 5.92
C ASP A 134 -1.49 -12.75 7.15
N GLN A 135 -1.28 -11.75 8.01
CA GLN A 135 -0.51 -11.92 9.25
C GLN A 135 -1.21 -12.82 10.27
N ASP A 136 -2.53 -12.68 10.43
CA ASP A 136 -3.29 -13.52 11.34
C ASP A 136 -3.35 -14.97 10.82
N GLU A 137 -3.47 -15.18 9.51
CA GLU A 137 -3.33 -16.49 8.86
C GLU A 137 -1.94 -17.09 9.05
N GLN A 138 -0.88 -16.29 8.94
CA GLN A 138 0.49 -16.76 9.24
C GLN A 138 0.63 -17.19 10.69
N ARG A 139 0.13 -16.39 11.64
CA ARG A 139 0.14 -16.75 13.07
C ARG A 139 -0.65 -18.02 13.36
N LEU A 140 -1.80 -18.21 12.71
CA LEU A 140 -2.58 -19.44 12.85
C LEU A 140 -1.84 -20.63 12.27
N ASN A 141 -1.26 -20.50 11.07
CA ASN A 141 -0.44 -21.55 10.47
C ASN A 141 0.79 -21.89 11.32
N ASP A 142 1.47 -20.89 11.90
CA ASP A 142 2.63 -21.11 12.76
C ASP A 142 2.21 -21.78 14.08
N ALA A 143 1.04 -21.43 14.63
CA ALA A 143 0.47 -22.10 15.80
C ALA A 143 0.03 -23.55 15.49
N GLU A 144 -0.53 -23.79 14.30
CA GLU A 144 -0.88 -25.13 13.80
C GLU A 144 0.38 -25.97 13.56
N LYS A 145 1.42 -25.38 12.98
CA LYS A 145 2.73 -26.03 12.84
C LYS A 145 3.34 -26.34 14.20
N ALA A 146 3.31 -25.42 15.16
CA ALA A 146 3.82 -25.69 16.51
C ALA A 146 3.06 -26.85 17.19
N LYS A 147 1.74 -26.94 16.99
CA LYS A 147 0.93 -28.08 17.46
C LYS A 147 1.23 -29.37 16.71
N ASN A 148 1.46 -29.31 15.40
CA ASN A 148 1.82 -30.48 14.61
C ASN A 148 3.24 -30.95 14.94
N GLU A 149 4.20 -30.05 15.14
CA GLU A 149 5.56 -30.34 15.58
C GLU A 149 5.59 -31.01 16.97
N GLU A 150 4.67 -30.64 17.88
CA GLU A 150 4.45 -31.34 19.15
C GLU A 150 3.95 -32.79 18.95
N ASN A 151 3.26 -33.07 17.84
CA ASN A 151 2.73 -34.40 17.50
C ASN A 151 3.62 -35.19 16.50
N ASP A 152 4.48 -34.54 15.72
CA ASP A 152 5.22 -35.11 14.59
C ASP A 152 6.57 -35.72 15.01
N ALA A 153 7.02 -35.47 16.24
CA ALA A 153 8.18 -36.15 16.82
C ALA A 153 7.82 -37.56 17.32
N VAL A 154 7.16 -38.37 16.49
CA VAL A 154 6.94 -39.79 16.77
C VAL A 154 8.25 -40.52 16.45
N HIS A 155 9.04 -40.79 17.48
CA HIS A 155 10.20 -41.67 17.35
C HIS A 155 9.75 -43.05 16.84
N PHE A 156 10.47 -43.58 15.84
CA PHE A 156 10.24 -44.90 15.26
C PHE A 156 10.04 -45.94 16.35
N ASN A 157 8.83 -46.51 16.42
CA ASN A 157 8.55 -47.62 17.31
C ASN A 157 8.65 -48.91 16.49
N PRO A 158 9.62 -49.81 16.79
CA PRO A 158 9.76 -51.10 16.09
C PRO A 158 8.50 -52.00 16.14
N SER A 159 7.55 -51.66 17.02
CA SER A 159 6.25 -52.34 17.17
C SER A 159 5.13 -51.71 16.31
N GLU A 160 5.44 -50.80 15.39
CA GLU A 160 4.46 -50.11 14.54
C GLU A 160 3.64 -51.09 13.70
N GLU A 161 2.48 -51.46 14.23
CA GLU A 161 1.43 -52.26 13.59
C GLU A 161 1.07 -51.76 12.19
N GLN A 162 1.25 -50.46 11.90
CA GLN A 162 0.98 -49.85 10.59
C GLN A 162 1.87 -50.41 9.47
N ARG A 163 3.09 -50.89 9.75
CA ARG A 163 3.91 -51.57 8.73
C ARG A 163 3.45 -52.99 8.45
N VAL A 164 2.95 -53.67 9.48
CA VAL A 164 2.52 -55.07 9.39
C VAL A 164 1.11 -55.17 8.80
N TYR A 165 0.20 -54.33 9.26
CA TYR A 165 -1.23 -54.37 8.94
C TYR A 165 -1.70 -53.23 8.03
N GLY A 166 -0.80 -52.30 7.67
CA GLY A 166 -1.07 -51.18 6.77
C GLY A 166 -1.75 -49.98 7.47
N VAL A 167 -1.90 -48.90 6.70
CA VAL A 167 -2.47 -47.62 7.16
C VAL A 167 -3.94 -47.74 7.59
N SER A 168 -4.66 -48.73 7.08
CA SER A 168 -6.06 -48.97 7.44
C SER A 168 -6.26 -49.67 8.79
N HIS A 169 -5.20 -50.18 9.41
CA HIS A 169 -5.30 -50.88 10.68
C HIS A 169 -5.25 -49.88 11.84
N VAL A 170 -6.36 -49.79 12.59
CA VAL A 170 -6.47 -48.98 13.81
C VAL A 170 -6.67 -49.92 14.99
N PRO A 171 -5.77 -49.95 16.00
CA PRO A 171 -5.95 -50.79 17.16
C PRO A 171 -7.15 -50.31 17.98
N LEU A 172 -8.14 -51.19 18.16
CA LEU A 172 -9.31 -50.92 18.98
C LEU A 172 -9.06 -51.34 20.44
N PRO A 173 -9.67 -50.66 21.42
CA PRO A 173 -9.50 -50.98 22.83
C PRO A 173 -10.08 -52.37 23.15
N VAL A 174 -9.44 -53.01 24.13
CA VAL A 174 -9.86 -54.33 24.62
C VAL A 174 -11.23 -54.26 25.31
N ILE A 175 -11.56 -53.12 25.94
CA ILE A 175 -12.84 -52.89 26.61
C ILE A 175 -13.96 -52.74 25.57
N GLU A 176 -15.00 -53.56 25.67
CA GLU A 176 -16.08 -53.64 24.67
C GLU A 176 -16.87 -52.34 24.51
N SER A 177 -17.19 -51.63 25.59
CA SER A 177 -17.93 -50.36 25.51
C SER A 177 -17.16 -49.30 24.72
N LYS A 178 -15.90 -49.06 25.10
CA LYS A 178 -14.99 -48.14 24.40
C LYS A 178 -14.76 -48.55 22.94
N ARG A 179 -14.73 -49.85 22.67
CA ARG A 179 -14.60 -50.39 21.30
C ARG A 179 -15.81 -50.03 20.45
N GLN A 180 -17.01 -50.20 21.00
CA GLN A 180 -18.26 -49.87 20.31
C GLN A 180 -18.36 -48.36 20.03
N GLU A 181 -18.00 -47.52 21.01
CA GLU A 181 -17.95 -46.06 20.85
C GLU A 181 -17.02 -45.64 19.70
N GLN A 182 -15.80 -46.18 19.65
CA GLN A 182 -14.84 -45.88 18.57
C GLN A 182 -15.32 -46.39 17.21
N ILE A 183 -15.92 -47.58 17.14
CA ILE A 183 -16.50 -48.10 15.89
C ILE A 183 -17.63 -47.18 15.41
N GLN A 184 -18.49 -46.72 16.31
CA GLN A 184 -19.58 -45.78 15.98
C GLN A 184 -19.02 -44.45 15.47
N GLU A 185 -18.01 -43.90 16.13
CA GLU A 185 -17.33 -42.68 15.68
C GLU A 185 -16.75 -42.84 14.26
N LEU A 186 -16.06 -43.96 13.97
CA LEU A 186 -15.53 -44.23 12.64
C LEU A 186 -16.65 -44.34 11.58
N LEU A 187 -17.77 -44.97 11.91
CA LEU A 187 -18.93 -45.05 11.02
C LEU A 187 -19.55 -43.67 10.76
N GLU A 188 -19.63 -42.81 11.77
CA GLU A 188 -20.09 -41.43 11.60
C GLU A 188 -19.13 -40.61 10.72
N LEU A 189 -17.82 -40.78 10.90
CA LEU A 189 -16.81 -40.15 10.04
C LEU A 189 -16.95 -40.63 8.59
N SER A 190 -17.12 -41.93 8.36
CA SER A 190 -17.37 -42.48 7.02
C SER A 190 -18.59 -41.81 6.38
N LYS A 191 -19.73 -41.77 7.09
CA LYS A 191 -20.96 -41.09 6.61
C LYS A 191 -20.72 -39.62 6.30
N LYS A 192 -19.98 -38.89 7.15
CA LYS A 192 -19.62 -37.49 6.90
C LYS A 192 -18.78 -37.35 5.63
N THR A 193 -17.81 -38.24 5.39
CA THR A 193 -17.00 -38.21 4.16
C THR A 193 -17.81 -38.56 2.92
N GLU A 194 -18.75 -39.49 2.99
CA GLU A 194 -19.66 -39.83 1.89
C GLU A 194 -20.54 -38.64 1.52
N VAL A 195 -21.13 -37.96 2.51
CA VAL A 195 -21.91 -36.73 2.29
C VAL A 195 -21.05 -35.64 1.66
N ASN A 196 -19.82 -35.45 2.13
CA ASN A 196 -18.92 -34.45 1.55
C ASN A 196 -18.48 -34.80 0.13
N ARG A 197 -18.22 -36.08 -0.16
CA ARG A 197 -17.95 -36.56 -1.53
C ARG A 197 -19.15 -36.35 -2.44
N ALA A 198 -20.36 -36.64 -1.97
CA ALA A 198 -21.59 -36.42 -2.73
C ALA A 198 -21.79 -34.92 -3.04
N LYS A 199 -21.62 -34.04 -2.05
CA LYS A 199 -21.66 -32.57 -2.25
C LYS A 199 -20.63 -32.10 -3.27
N ARG A 200 -19.40 -32.62 -3.20
CA ARG A 200 -18.33 -32.29 -4.14
C ARG A 200 -18.65 -32.77 -5.56
N LYS A 201 -19.18 -34.00 -5.70
CA LYS A 201 -19.65 -34.53 -7.00
C LYS A 201 -20.73 -33.63 -7.60
N HIS A 202 -21.74 -33.27 -6.82
CA HIS A 202 -22.81 -32.37 -7.26
C HIS A 202 -22.26 -31.00 -7.72
N LEU A 203 -21.33 -30.40 -6.96
CA LEU A 203 -20.70 -29.13 -7.34
C LEU A 203 -19.90 -29.23 -8.64
N LEU A 204 -19.20 -30.37 -8.86
CA LEU A 204 -18.48 -30.62 -10.10
C LEU A 204 -19.44 -30.76 -11.28
N GLU A 205 -20.52 -31.53 -11.13
CA GLU A 205 -21.55 -31.69 -12.14
C GLU A 205 -22.20 -30.34 -12.52
N GLU A 206 -22.48 -29.46 -11.54
CA GLU A 206 -22.99 -28.11 -11.82
C GLU A 206 -21.99 -27.25 -12.62
N ARG A 207 -20.70 -27.33 -12.28
CA ARG A 207 -19.65 -26.61 -13.00
C ARG A 207 -19.52 -27.11 -14.44
N GLU A 208 -19.61 -28.42 -14.64
CA GLU A 208 -19.57 -29.05 -15.96
C GLU A 208 -20.79 -28.68 -16.79
N LYS A 209 -22.00 -28.69 -16.21
CA LYS A 209 -23.23 -28.21 -16.86
C LYS A 209 -23.10 -26.75 -17.31
N LYS A 210 -22.65 -25.85 -16.44
CA LYS A 210 -22.41 -24.44 -16.79
C LYS A 210 -21.38 -24.28 -17.92
N LYS A 211 -20.30 -25.05 -17.85
CA LYS A 211 -19.27 -25.08 -18.91
C LYS A 211 -19.87 -25.57 -20.24
N TRP A 212 -20.69 -26.61 -20.20
CA TRP A 212 -21.38 -27.17 -21.37
C TRP A 212 -22.33 -26.15 -22.02
N GLU A 213 -23.14 -25.47 -21.20
CA GLU A 213 -24.03 -24.39 -21.66
C GLU A 213 -23.26 -23.24 -22.30
N GLN A 214 -22.12 -22.85 -21.72
CA GLN A 214 -21.25 -21.83 -22.28
C GLN A 214 -20.69 -22.26 -23.65
N LEU A 215 -20.28 -23.53 -23.79
CA LEU A 215 -19.82 -24.08 -25.06
C LEU A 215 -20.94 -24.08 -26.10
N ASN A 216 -22.14 -24.52 -25.75
CA ASN A 216 -23.29 -24.49 -26.66
C ASN A 216 -23.64 -23.06 -27.08
N ARG A 217 -23.54 -22.07 -26.18
CA ARG A 217 -23.72 -20.66 -26.53
C ARG A 217 -22.69 -20.16 -27.55
N ILE A 218 -21.42 -20.54 -27.39
CA ILE A 218 -20.36 -20.22 -28.35
C ILE A 218 -20.62 -20.92 -29.69
N ARG A 219 -21.02 -22.19 -29.64
CA ARG A 219 -21.29 -23.04 -30.80
C ARG A 219 -22.45 -22.48 -31.64
N LYS A 220 -23.54 -22.04 -30.99
CA LYS A 220 -24.65 -21.30 -31.63
C LYS A 220 -24.18 -20.02 -32.32
N ARG A 221 -23.33 -19.21 -31.67
CA ARG A 221 -22.76 -18.00 -32.28
C ARG A 221 -21.89 -18.29 -33.50
N LYS A 222 -21.30 -19.49 -33.56
CA LYS A 222 -20.48 -19.96 -34.68
C LYS A 222 -21.25 -20.73 -35.74
N GLY A 223 -22.57 -20.92 -35.58
CA GLY A 223 -23.42 -21.63 -36.54
C GLY A 223 -23.21 -23.15 -36.58
N LEU A 224 -22.72 -23.74 -35.49
CA LEU A 224 -22.49 -25.18 -35.35
C LEU A 224 -23.62 -25.83 -34.54
N GLU A 225 -23.93 -27.11 -34.79
CA GLU A 225 -24.95 -27.88 -34.05
C GLU A 225 -24.64 -27.95 -32.54
N GLU A 226 -25.65 -28.02 -31.68
CA GLU A 226 -25.43 -28.09 -30.22
C GLU A 226 -24.77 -29.40 -29.81
N LEU A 227 -23.95 -29.37 -28.76
CA LEU A 227 -23.45 -30.60 -28.17
C LEU A 227 -24.61 -31.40 -27.54
N PRO A 228 -24.60 -32.75 -27.58
CA PRO A 228 -25.60 -33.60 -26.93
C PRO A 228 -25.83 -33.25 -25.46
N ALA A 229 -26.99 -33.60 -24.90
CA ALA A 229 -27.25 -33.36 -23.48
C ALA A 229 -26.24 -34.13 -22.61
N TRP A 230 -25.69 -33.48 -21.59
CA TRP A 230 -24.70 -34.06 -20.67
C TRP A 230 -25.13 -35.39 -20.03
N ASN A 231 -26.44 -35.58 -19.87
CA ASN A 231 -27.04 -36.77 -19.25
C ASN A 231 -27.38 -37.88 -20.26
N SER A 232 -26.85 -37.86 -21.49
CA SER A 232 -27.04 -39.01 -22.37
C SER A 232 -26.30 -40.18 -21.72
N GLU A 233 -27.06 -41.11 -21.12
CA GLU A 233 -26.65 -42.39 -20.53
C GLU A 233 -26.11 -43.35 -21.61
N GLY A 234 -25.19 -42.85 -22.44
CA GLY A 234 -24.29 -43.66 -23.22
C GLY A 234 -22.99 -43.68 -22.47
N ASP A 235 -22.46 -44.88 -22.25
CA ASP A 235 -21.16 -45.15 -21.67
C ASP A 235 -20.10 -44.24 -22.32
N ASN A 236 -19.85 -43.09 -21.70
CA ASN A 236 -18.63 -42.31 -21.94
C ASN A 236 -17.50 -42.93 -21.12
N GLU A 237 -17.43 -44.26 -21.06
CA GLU A 237 -16.14 -44.91 -21.16
C GLU A 237 -15.62 -44.53 -22.54
N THR A 238 -14.99 -43.35 -22.61
CA THR A 238 -14.12 -43.00 -23.71
C THR A 238 -13.13 -44.15 -23.81
N ASN A 239 -13.42 -45.12 -24.67
CA ASN A 239 -12.46 -46.11 -25.11
C ASN A 239 -11.34 -45.27 -25.71
N PHE A 240 -10.29 -45.02 -24.93
CA PHE A 240 -9.12 -44.23 -25.33
C PHE A 240 -8.45 -44.78 -26.60
N LEU A 241 -8.84 -45.99 -27.01
CA LEU A 241 -8.45 -46.70 -28.22
C LEU A 241 -9.15 -46.19 -29.50
N ASP A 242 -10.24 -45.44 -29.39
CA ASP A 242 -11.05 -44.96 -30.53
C ASP A 242 -10.75 -43.51 -30.92
N ILE A 243 -9.75 -42.89 -30.28
CA ILE A 243 -9.14 -41.67 -30.81
C ILE A 243 -8.42 -42.11 -32.09
N PRO A 244 -8.83 -41.67 -33.29
CA PRO A 244 -8.08 -42.00 -34.49
C PRO A 244 -6.66 -41.49 -34.28
N LEU A 245 -5.69 -42.40 -34.21
CA LEU A 245 -4.30 -42.00 -34.35
C LEU A 245 -4.21 -41.21 -35.65
N PRO A 246 -3.55 -40.04 -35.68
CA PRO A 246 -3.32 -39.36 -36.94
C PRO A 246 -2.61 -40.35 -37.88
N ASP A 247 -3.33 -40.84 -38.90
CA ASP A 247 -2.87 -41.86 -39.86
C ASP A 247 -1.61 -41.43 -40.63
N GLN A 248 -1.25 -40.15 -40.51
CA GLN A 248 -0.07 -39.58 -41.10
C GLN A 248 0.61 -38.74 -40.03
N LEU A 249 1.78 -39.21 -39.57
CA LEU A 249 2.84 -38.29 -39.18
C LEU A 249 2.89 -37.22 -40.28
N PRO A 250 2.87 -35.91 -39.96
CA PRO A 250 3.00 -34.90 -40.99
C PRO A 250 4.26 -35.25 -41.77
N LYS A 251 4.07 -35.71 -43.01
CA LYS A 251 5.14 -35.92 -43.95
C LYS A 251 5.84 -34.57 -43.94
N ALA A 252 7.14 -34.55 -43.64
CA ALA A 252 7.96 -33.38 -43.75
C ALA A 252 8.02 -33.01 -45.24
N GLU A 253 6.90 -32.53 -45.78
CA GLU A 253 6.91 -31.65 -46.92
C GLU A 253 7.78 -30.51 -46.49
N THR A 254 8.74 -30.20 -47.36
CA THR A 254 9.74 -29.16 -47.24
C THR A 254 9.02 -27.80 -47.21
N VAL A 255 8.27 -27.53 -46.15
CA VAL A 255 7.68 -26.24 -45.85
C VAL A 255 8.86 -25.38 -45.48
N GLN A 256 9.26 -24.55 -46.45
CA GLN A 256 10.19 -23.44 -46.23
C GLN A 256 9.82 -22.79 -44.90
N PRO A 257 10.79 -22.59 -43.98
CA PRO A 257 10.47 -22.10 -42.65
C PRO A 257 9.78 -20.74 -42.79
N GLU A 258 8.47 -20.70 -42.54
CA GLU A 258 7.77 -19.43 -42.47
C GLU A 258 8.45 -18.59 -41.37
N PRO A 259 8.67 -17.28 -41.61
CA PRO A 259 9.29 -16.43 -40.61
C PRO A 259 8.47 -16.52 -39.32
N LYS A 260 9.09 -17.06 -38.26
CA LYS A 260 8.46 -17.25 -36.96
C LYS A 260 7.77 -15.95 -36.57
N LYS A 261 6.44 -15.97 -36.52
CA LYS A 261 5.65 -14.82 -36.08
C LYS A 261 6.15 -14.42 -34.70
N PHE A 262 6.52 -13.15 -34.53
CA PHE A 262 7.00 -12.63 -33.25
C PHE A 262 5.90 -12.82 -32.20
N THR A 263 6.05 -13.81 -31.33
CA THR A 263 5.19 -13.98 -30.16
C THR A 263 5.68 -13.02 -29.09
N PRO A 264 4.88 -12.01 -28.70
CA PRO A 264 5.30 -11.09 -27.65
C PRO A 264 5.59 -11.87 -26.36
N VAL A 265 6.74 -11.59 -25.76
CA VAL A 265 7.17 -12.19 -24.49
C VAL A 265 6.12 -11.85 -23.42
N ARG A 266 5.59 -12.88 -22.75
CA ARG A 266 4.64 -12.70 -21.64
C ARG A 266 5.29 -11.96 -20.50
N GLU A 267 4.48 -11.27 -19.70
CA GLU A 267 4.98 -10.40 -18.64
C GLU A 267 5.81 -11.14 -17.59
N TRP A 268 5.46 -12.40 -17.28
CA TRP A 268 6.19 -13.26 -16.34
C TRP A 268 7.40 -14.00 -16.96
N ASP A 269 7.58 -13.86 -18.28
CA ASP A 269 8.77 -14.30 -19.01
C ASP A 269 9.75 -13.13 -19.27
N ARG A 270 9.36 -11.88 -18.93
CA ARG A 270 10.27 -10.73 -18.99
C ARG A 270 11.44 -10.92 -18.01
N GLY A 271 12.66 -10.94 -18.54
CA GLY A 271 13.89 -11.11 -17.76
C GLY A 271 14.44 -12.55 -17.71
N LYS A 272 13.66 -13.57 -18.10
CA LYS A 272 14.14 -14.96 -18.16
C LYS A 272 15.11 -15.24 -19.31
N VAL A 273 15.23 -14.33 -20.28
CA VAL A 273 16.09 -14.46 -21.46
C VAL A 273 17.56 -14.68 -21.09
N LEU A 274 18.06 -14.08 -20.00
CA LEU A 274 19.46 -14.30 -19.55
C LEU A 274 19.66 -15.70 -18.96
N TYR A 275 18.67 -16.18 -18.21
CA TYR A 275 18.67 -17.52 -17.62
C TYR A 275 18.53 -18.60 -18.68
N ASP A 276 17.68 -18.39 -19.69
CA ASP A 276 17.52 -19.30 -20.82
C ASP A 276 18.80 -19.42 -21.65
N ARG A 277 19.53 -18.32 -21.85
CA ARG A 277 20.84 -18.34 -22.52
C ARG A 277 21.88 -19.12 -21.72
N TRP A 278 21.87 -19.01 -20.39
CA TRP A 278 22.74 -19.80 -19.52
C TRP A 278 22.38 -21.29 -19.56
N ILE A 279 21.09 -21.65 -19.48
CA ILE A 279 20.65 -23.06 -19.59
C ILE A 279 21.06 -23.65 -20.95
N THR A 280 20.87 -22.89 -22.03
CA THR A 280 21.20 -23.35 -23.39
C THR A 280 22.71 -23.58 -23.49
N LYS A 281 23.52 -22.63 -23.05
CA LYS A 281 24.98 -22.78 -22.97
C LYS A 281 25.40 -24.01 -22.15
N GLN A 282 24.75 -24.26 -21.01
CA GLN A 282 25.01 -25.44 -20.17
C GLN A 282 24.52 -26.75 -20.78
N ARG A 283 23.58 -26.72 -21.73
CA ARG A 283 23.18 -27.91 -22.52
C ARG A 283 24.18 -28.20 -23.62
N ASP A 284 24.66 -27.16 -24.30
CA ASP A 284 25.65 -27.29 -25.36
C ASP A 284 27.03 -27.69 -24.83
N GLU A 285 27.36 -27.31 -23.58
CA GLU A 285 28.62 -27.67 -22.91
C GLU A 285 28.61 -29.05 -22.24
N ARG A 286 27.45 -29.73 -22.11
CA ARG A 286 27.40 -31.08 -21.52
C ARG A 286 27.84 -32.14 -22.52
N ASP A 287 28.54 -33.17 -22.03
CA ASP A 287 28.94 -34.32 -22.84
C ASP A 287 27.72 -35.00 -23.47
N ASP A 288 27.82 -35.30 -24.77
CA ASP A 288 26.77 -35.97 -25.55
C ASP A 288 26.37 -37.32 -24.98
N GLU A 289 27.24 -37.95 -24.18
CA GLU A 289 26.96 -39.22 -23.47
C GLU A 289 25.87 -39.08 -22.40
N PHE A 290 25.67 -37.88 -21.86
CA PHE A 290 24.63 -37.58 -20.87
C PHE A 290 23.41 -36.88 -21.49
N ALA A 291 23.46 -36.60 -22.80
CA ALA A 291 22.31 -36.09 -23.52
C ALA A 291 21.26 -37.21 -23.66
N PRO A 292 19.95 -36.90 -23.53
CA PRO A 292 18.92 -37.88 -23.81
C PRO A 292 19.07 -38.37 -25.27
N PRO A 293 18.93 -39.68 -25.52
CA PRO A 293 18.99 -40.24 -26.86
C PRO A 293 18.22 -39.41 -27.88
N SER A 294 18.83 -39.16 -29.05
CA SER A 294 18.23 -38.37 -30.12
C SER A 294 16.89 -38.91 -30.60
N SER A 295 16.58 -40.19 -30.31
CA SER A 295 15.28 -40.81 -30.54
C SER A 295 14.11 -40.20 -29.76
N TYR A 296 14.37 -39.49 -28.66
CA TYR A 296 13.32 -38.85 -27.85
C TYR A 296 12.76 -37.57 -28.47
N PHE A 297 13.49 -36.94 -29.39
CA PHE A 297 13.09 -35.70 -30.04
C PHE A 297 12.49 -35.93 -31.44
N ARG A 298 11.94 -37.14 -31.67
CA ARG A 298 11.29 -37.54 -32.91
C ARG A 298 9.89 -36.93 -33.04
#